data_AF-A0A923LN05-F1
#
_entry.id   AF-A0A923LN05-F1
#
_cell.length_a   1.000
_cell.length_b   1.000
_cell.length_c   1.000
_cell.angle_alpha   90.00
_cell.angle_beta   90.00
_cell.angle_gamma   90.00
#
_symmetry.space_group_name_H-M   'P 1'
#
loop_
_entity.id
_entity.type
_entity.pdbx_description
1 polymer ?
#
loop_
_entity_poly.entity_id
_entity_poly.type
_entity_poly.pdbx_seq_one_letter_code
_entity_poly.pdbx_strand_id
1 'polypeptide(L)'
;MFAGNLFEKAGSAGLDFFRFNLTYQTNGYMACTMQSICYLKVKEPEGYSLEYVRQMAESVPQKEDKAVGLPENVIVVMNESFSDLSVLGDFNTSDDVLENFYNESGNIKRGYVYVSVYGGGTANSEFEFLTGNSVVSIPSGAVAYQMYVNKGDSSIVSQFKQQGYRTIAFHPYRKDNYNRVNVYDIYGFDAYYGKDDVKIKKIRKYASDKSDYKSLIKMYEEKEPGEKLFIFNVTMQNHGGYDYDKYESTVSLTDCPGIYPQTEQYLSLMKESDVALKYLLDYFSKVDEKTVILLFGDHQPKLEDGFYEMAYGTEITNENFSDF
;
A
#
# COMPACT_ATOMS: atom_id res chain seq x y z
N MET A 1 -29.67 -4.02 13.48
CA MET A 1 -29.89 -5.45 13.15
C MET A 1 -30.99 -5.61 12.08
N PHE A 2 -30.92 -4.86 10.96
CA PHE A 2 -31.99 -4.88 9.95
C PHE A 2 -31.40 -4.65 8.55
N ALA A 3 -30.90 -5.72 7.93
CA ALA A 3 -30.78 -5.92 6.46
C ALA A 3 -29.96 -7.18 6.15
N GLY A 4 -28.85 -7.42 6.87
CA GLY A 4 -27.93 -8.53 6.59
C GLY A 4 -28.63 -9.89 6.54
N ASN A 5 -29.51 -10.16 7.52
CA ASN A 5 -30.25 -11.41 7.62
C ASN A 5 -31.34 -11.58 6.52
N LEU A 6 -31.82 -10.49 5.91
CA LEU A 6 -32.86 -10.58 4.87
C LEU A 6 -32.27 -11.04 3.54
N PHE A 7 -31.09 -10.55 3.18
CA PHE A 7 -30.45 -10.84 1.90
C PHE A 7 -29.78 -12.21 1.86
N GLU A 8 -29.16 -12.65 2.96
CA GLU A 8 -28.70 -14.03 3.11
C GLU A 8 -29.86 -15.02 3.00
N LYS A 9 -30.99 -14.75 3.65
CA LYS A 9 -32.21 -15.56 3.54
C LYS A 9 -32.83 -15.55 2.14
N ALA A 10 -32.56 -14.51 1.34
CA ALA A 10 -33.01 -14.40 -0.05
C ALA A 10 -32.03 -15.04 -1.06
N GLY A 11 -30.96 -15.69 -0.60
CA GLY A 11 -30.00 -16.40 -1.46
C GLY A 11 -28.95 -15.51 -2.12
N SER A 12 -28.79 -14.26 -1.66
CA SER A 12 -27.71 -13.39 -2.14
C SER A 12 -26.42 -13.72 -1.41
N ALA A 13 -25.33 -13.97 -2.15
CA ALA A 13 -24.01 -14.35 -1.61
C ALA A 13 -23.24 -13.19 -0.93
N GLY A 14 -23.92 -12.12 -0.51
CA GLY A 14 -23.29 -10.88 -0.03
C GLY A 14 -22.72 -10.02 -1.17
N LEU A 15 -22.06 -8.92 -0.79
CA LEU A 15 -21.36 -8.03 -1.73
C LEU A 15 -19.88 -8.40 -1.81
N ASP A 16 -19.38 -8.71 -3.01
CA ASP A 16 -17.94 -8.77 -3.26
C ASP A 16 -17.47 -7.34 -3.59
N PHE A 17 -16.94 -6.67 -2.59
CA PHE A 17 -16.43 -5.30 -2.70
C PHE A 17 -15.20 -5.17 -3.61
N PHE A 18 -14.51 -6.28 -3.92
CA PHE A 18 -13.40 -6.30 -4.87
C PHE A 18 -13.89 -6.45 -6.32
N ARG A 19 -14.91 -7.29 -6.55
CA ARG A 19 -15.54 -7.51 -7.86
C ARG A 19 -16.98 -6.99 -7.89
N PHE A 20 -17.15 -5.73 -7.52
CA PHE A 20 -18.47 -5.11 -7.40
C PHE A 20 -19.35 -5.28 -8.65
N ASN A 21 -18.77 -5.12 -9.84
CA ASN A 21 -19.47 -5.33 -11.10
C ASN A 21 -20.00 -6.77 -11.28
N LEU A 22 -19.23 -7.77 -10.84
CA LEU A 22 -19.65 -9.18 -10.91
C LEU A 22 -20.82 -9.43 -9.95
N THR A 23 -20.76 -8.86 -8.73
CA THR A 23 -21.86 -8.96 -7.77
C THR A 23 -23.16 -8.36 -8.32
N TYR A 24 -23.08 -7.21 -8.99
CA TYR A 24 -24.25 -6.60 -9.64
C TYR A 24 -24.82 -7.47 -10.77
N GLN A 25 -23.96 -8.21 -11.49
CA GLN A 25 -24.39 -9.16 -12.51
C GLN A 25 -25.05 -10.41 -11.91
N THR A 26 -24.56 -10.92 -10.77
CA THR A 26 -25.08 -12.14 -10.15
C THR A 26 -26.31 -11.90 -9.29
N ASN A 27 -26.29 -10.88 -8.43
CA ASN A 27 -27.32 -10.63 -7.42
C ASN A 27 -28.39 -9.62 -7.90
N GLY A 28 -28.13 -8.95 -9.02
CA GLY A 28 -29.04 -7.96 -9.61
C GLY A 28 -28.93 -6.58 -8.99
N TYR A 29 -29.12 -5.56 -9.83
CA TYR A 29 -28.87 -4.15 -9.49
C TYR A 29 -29.59 -3.66 -8.23
N MET A 30 -30.86 -4.03 -8.05
CA MET A 30 -31.69 -3.52 -6.95
C MET A 30 -31.27 -4.11 -5.60
N ALA A 31 -30.99 -5.42 -5.55
CA ALA A 31 -30.55 -6.09 -4.34
C ALA A 31 -29.17 -5.57 -3.92
N CYS A 32 -28.22 -5.48 -4.85
CA CYS A 32 -26.89 -4.93 -4.56
C CYS A 32 -26.98 -3.48 -4.07
N THR A 33 -27.76 -2.63 -4.74
CA THR A 33 -27.92 -1.22 -4.31
C THR A 33 -28.49 -1.12 -2.90
N MET A 34 -29.51 -1.91 -2.56
CA MET A 34 -30.08 -1.92 -1.21
C MET A 34 -29.09 -2.43 -0.16
N GLN A 35 -28.31 -3.46 -0.47
CA GLN A 35 -27.24 -3.95 0.41
C GLN A 35 -26.16 -2.88 0.61
N SER A 36 -25.72 -2.23 -0.46
CA SER A 36 -24.67 -1.20 -0.43
C SER A 36 -25.06 -0.03 0.47
N ILE A 37 -26.34 0.37 0.50
CA ILE A 37 -26.83 1.45 1.39
C ILE A 37 -26.54 1.14 2.86
N CYS A 38 -26.63 -0.13 3.29
CA CYS A 38 -26.33 -0.53 4.65
C CYS A 38 -24.85 -0.35 5.02
N TYR A 39 -23.98 -0.29 4.02
CA TYR A 39 -22.55 -0.10 4.18
C TYR A 39 -22.11 1.34 3.87
N LEU A 40 -22.99 2.27 3.50
CA LEU A 40 -22.60 3.67 3.28
C LEU A 40 -22.37 4.46 4.57
N LYS A 41 -22.84 3.96 5.71
CA LYS A 41 -22.72 4.64 7.00
C LYS A 41 -21.86 3.83 7.95
N VAL A 42 -20.75 4.43 8.38
CA VAL A 42 -19.98 3.94 9.52
C VAL A 42 -20.86 4.02 10.76
N LYS A 43 -20.86 2.95 11.57
CA LYS A 43 -21.58 2.93 12.84
C LYS A 43 -20.88 3.89 13.80
N GLU A 44 -21.63 4.86 14.31
CA GLU A 44 -21.15 5.79 15.33
C GLU A 44 -20.68 5.01 16.58
N PRO A 45 -19.45 5.24 17.06
CA PRO A 45 -18.97 4.63 18.31
C PRO A 45 -19.80 5.08 19.52
N GLU A 46 -19.91 4.22 20.52
CA GLU A 46 -20.57 4.57 21.77
C GLU A 46 -19.85 5.75 22.44
N GLY A 47 -20.61 6.79 22.83
CA GLY A 47 -20.05 7.99 23.46
C GLY A 47 -19.40 9.00 22.50
N TYR A 48 -19.51 8.81 21.18
CA TYR A 48 -19.00 9.79 20.22
C TYR A 48 -19.63 11.18 20.42
N SER A 49 -18.76 12.20 20.39
CA SER A 49 -19.16 13.59 20.17
C SER A 49 -17.98 14.35 19.58
N LEU A 50 -18.26 15.41 18.81
CA LEU A 50 -17.22 16.27 18.25
C LEU A 50 -16.35 16.90 19.36
N GLU A 51 -16.97 17.21 20.50
CA GLU A 51 -16.30 17.74 21.68
C GLU A 51 -15.31 16.74 22.28
N TYR A 52 -15.72 15.47 22.42
CA TYR A 52 -14.83 14.40 22.90
C TYR A 52 -13.62 14.20 21.97
N VAL A 53 -13.83 14.22 20.65
CA VAL A 53 -12.74 14.11 19.67
C VAL A 53 -11.75 15.27 19.80
N ARG A 54 -12.24 16.50 19.99
CA ARG A 54 -11.38 17.68 20.20
C ARG A 54 -10.57 17.58 21.49
N GLN A 55 -11.21 17.20 22.59
CA GLN A 55 -10.53 17.00 23.87
C GLN A 55 -9.45 15.91 23.78
N MET A 56 -9.74 14.80 23.08
CA MET A 56 -8.73 13.77 22.81
C MET A 56 -7.57 14.32 21.98
N ALA A 57 -7.84 15.08 20.90
CA ALA A 57 -6.80 15.67 20.07
C ALA A 57 -5.91 16.65 20.86
N GLU A 58 -6.51 17.48 21.73
CA GLU A 58 -5.80 18.40 22.62
C GLU A 58 -4.98 17.70 23.69
N SER A 59 -5.39 16.48 24.11
CA SER A 59 -4.66 15.68 25.09
C SER A 59 -3.39 15.02 24.54
N VAL A 60 -3.25 14.93 23.21
CA VAL A 60 -2.06 14.37 22.57
C VAL A 60 -0.89 15.34 22.79
N PRO A 61 0.20 14.92 23.48
CA PRO A 61 1.33 15.79 23.72
C PRO A 61 1.92 16.27 22.39
N GLN A 62 1.90 17.58 22.18
CA GLN A 62 2.63 18.19 21.08
C GLN A 62 4.11 18.07 21.41
N LYS A 63 4.88 17.30 20.63
CA LYS A 63 6.34 17.37 20.73
C LYS A 63 6.75 18.75 20.27
N GLU A 64 7.53 19.47 21.09
CA GLU A 64 8.23 20.65 20.61
C GLU A 64 9.09 20.24 19.42
N ASP A 65 8.78 20.78 18.25
CA ASP A 65 9.62 20.65 17.07
C ASP A 65 10.98 21.23 17.44
N LYS A 66 11.97 20.36 17.68
CA LYS A 66 13.35 20.76 17.46
C LYS A 66 13.36 21.31 16.04
N ALA A 67 13.76 22.57 15.86
CA ALA A 67 13.79 23.26 14.57
C ALA A 67 14.80 22.60 13.62
N VAL A 68 14.50 21.37 13.20
CA VAL A 68 15.08 20.70 12.06
C VAL A 68 14.24 21.22 10.91
N GLY A 69 14.81 22.14 10.11
CA GLY A 69 14.09 22.72 8.99
C GLY A 69 13.45 21.63 8.11
N LEU A 70 12.24 21.91 7.61
CA LEU A 70 11.49 20.99 6.74
C LEU A 70 12.35 20.55 5.54
N PRO A 71 12.29 19.28 5.13
CA PRO A 71 13.05 18.79 3.99
C PRO A 71 12.55 19.44 2.69
N GLU A 72 13.42 19.73 1.74
CA GLU A 72 12.99 20.23 0.42
C GLU A 72 12.18 19.16 -0.35
N ASN A 73 12.50 17.87 -0.14
CA ASN A 73 11.84 16.77 -0.83
C ASN A 73 11.35 15.70 0.15
N VAL A 74 10.14 15.20 -0.07
CA VAL A 74 9.58 14.03 0.62
C VAL A 74 9.08 13.05 -0.43
N ILE A 75 9.68 11.87 -0.47
CA ILE A 75 9.32 10.81 -1.40
C ILE A 75 8.82 9.63 -0.59
N VAL A 76 7.54 9.35 -0.72
CA VAL A 76 6.90 8.19 -0.11
C VAL A 76 6.75 7.11 -1.18
N VAL A 77 7.32 5.95 -0.92
CA VAL A 77 7.21 4.75 -1.75
C VAL A 77 6.41 3.72 -0.95
N MET A 78 5.14 3.57 -1.31
CA MET A 78 4.37 2.41 -0.92
C MET A 78 4.70 1.28 -1.89
N ASN A 79 5.60 0.39 -1.46
CA ASN A 79 6.10 -0.69 -2.30
C ASN A 79 5.14 -1.88 -2.24
N GLU A 80 4.51 -2.17 -3.37
CA GLU A 80 3.50 -3.21 -3.52
C GLU A 80 3.97 -4.53 -2.91
N SER A 81 3.15 -5.14 -2.05
CA SER A 81 3.39 -6.42 -1.40
C SER A 81 4.76 -6.56 -0.70
N PHE A 82 5.44 -5.45 -0.38
CA PHE A 82 6.77 -5.49 0.25
C PHE A 82 6.64 -5.99 1.69
N SER A 83 7.13 -7.20 1.94
CA SER A 83 7.28 -7.73 3.28
C SER A 83 8.60 -8.47 3.40
N ASP A 84 9.33 -8.16 4.46
CA ASP A 84 10.34 -9.08 4.96
C ASP A 84 9.62 -10.29 5.53
N LEU A 85 9.84 -11.47 4.93
CA LEU A 85 9.17 -12.70 5.33
C LEU A 85 9.84 -13.36 6.54
N SER A 86 11.02 -12.91 6.97
CA SER A 86 11.67 -13.42 8.20
C SER A 86 10.83 -13.19 9.46
N VAL A 87 9.82 -12.32 9.41
CA VAL A 87 8.83 -12.11 10.48
C VAL A 87 7.91 -13.32 10.68
N LEU A 88 7.80 -14.21 9.70
CA LEU A 88 6.93 -15.40 9.75
C LEU A 88 7.57 -16.56 10.52
N GLY A 89 8.91 -16.58 10.60
CA GLY A 89 9.68 -17.66 11.22
C GLY A 89 10.98 -17.95 10.48
N ASP A 90 11.63 -19.05 10.87
CA ASP A 90 12.96 -19.41 10.37
C ASP A 90 12.86 -20.21 9.06
N PHE A 91 13.38 -19.64 7.98
CA PHE A 91 13.66 -20.35 6.71
C PHE A 91 14.90 -19.74 6.07
N ASN A 92 15.61 -20.53 5.27
CA ASN A 92 16.84 -20.08 4.62
C ASN A 92 16.65 -19.87 3.12
N THR A 93 17.31 -18.84 2.58
CA THR A 93 17.33 -18.52 1.15
C THR A 93 18.72 -18.69 0.55
N SER A 94 18.79 -18.98 -0.74
CA SER A 94 20.07 -19.20 -1.45
C SER A 94 20.93 -17.95 -1.55
N ASP A 95 20.30 -16.77 -1.42
CA ASP A 95 20.92 -15.45 -1.45
C ASP A 95 20.22 -14.52 -0.46
N ASP A 96 20.89 -13.45 -0.05
CA ASP A 96 20.28 -12.36 0.73
C ASP A 96 19.25 -11.60 -0.11
N VAL A 97 18.02 -11.51 0.40
CA VAL A 97 16.88 -10.90 -0.30
C VAL A 97 16.79 -9.39 -0.06
N LEU A 98 17.16 -8.93 1.13
CA LEU A 98 16.97 -7.55 1.61
C LEU A 98 18.28 -6.90 2.09
N GLU A 99 19.41 -7.25 1.46
CA GLU A 99 20.75 -6.77 1.83
C GLU A 99 20.80 -5.23 1.92
N ASN A 100 20.26 -4.53 0.93
CA ASN A 100 20.32 -3.07 0.86
C ASN A 100 19.35 -2.40 1.82
N PHE A 101 18.16 -2.98 2.01
CA PHE A 101 17.19 -2.55 2.99
C PHE A 101 17.79 -2.57 4.39
N TYR A 102 18.60 -3.59 4.73
CA TYR A 102 19.24 -3.73 6.04
C TYR A 102 20.58 -3.02 6.21
N ASN A 103 21.22 -2.58 5.12
CA ASN A 103 22.52 -1.90 5.18
C ASN A 103 22.54 -0.71 6.15
N GLU A 104 23.42 -0.74 7.15
CA GLU A 104 23.51 0.26 8.21
C GLU A 104 24.22 1.54 7.76
N SER A 105 23.51 2.41 7.02
CA SER A 105 23.92 3.82 6.93
C SER A 105 23.31 4.63 8.09
N GLY A 106 24.08 5.53 8.70
CA GLY A 106 23.71 6.23 9.94
C GLY A 106 22.46 7.11 9.89
N ASN A 107 21.84 7.28 8.71
CA ASN A 107 20.66 8.12 8.50
C ASN A 107 19.36 7.31 8.26
N ILE A 108 19.40 5.98 8.39
CA ILE A 108 18.23 5.12 8.15
C ILE A 108 17.55 4.79 9.50
N LYS A 109 16.22 4.91 9.53
CA LYS A 109 15.37 4.39 10.60
C LYS A 109 14.43 3.34 10.03
N ARG A 110 14.25 2.25 10.78
CA ARG A 110 13.44 1.10 10.38
C ARG A 110 12.50 0.73 11.52
N GLY A 111 11.42 0.06 11.16
CA GLY A 111 10.45 -0.48 12.10
C GLY A 111 9.39 -1.28 11.36
N TYR A 112 8.48 -1.85 12.14
CA TYR A 112 7.34 -2.58 11.61
C TYR A 112 6.18 -1.62 11.33
N VAL A 113 5.45 -1.90 10.26
CA VAL A 113 4.14 -1.29 9.99
C VAL A 113 3.09 -2.38 10.10
N TYR A 114 2.04 -2.10 10.86
CA TYR A 114 0.84 -2.93 10.89
C TYR A 114 -0.13 -2.40 9.85
N VAL A 115 -0.60 -3.28 8.98
CA VAL A 115 -1.46 -2.96 7.83
C VAL A 115 -2.77 -3.71 7.96
N SER A 116 -3.87 -3.06 7.61
CA SER A 116 -5.22 -3.59 7.84
C SER A 116 -5.71 -4.55 6.76
N VAL A 117 -4.85 -4.91 5.81
CA VAL A 117 -5.18 -5.72 4.64
C VAL A 117 -4.10 -6.76 4.35
N TYR A 118 -4.50 -7.88 3.73
CA TYR A 118 -3.64 -9.02 3.41
C TYR A 118 -3.90 -9.50 1.98
N GLY A 119 -2.84 -9.72 1.20
CA GLY A 119 -2.91 -10.26 -0.17
C GLY A 119 -3.63 -9.39 -1.21
N GLY A 120 -4.02 -8.17 -0.85
CA GLY A 120 -4.70 -7.21 -1.71
C GLY A 120 -5.30 -6.06 -0.91
N GLY A 121 -6.00 -5.15 -1.57
CA GLY A 121 -6.64 -4.01 -0.90
C GLY A 121 -5.72 -2.80 -0.71
N THR A 122 -4.66 -2.67 -1.51
CA THR A 122 -3.72 -1.54 -1.59
C THR A 122 -4.34 -0.17 -1.33
N ALA A 123 -5.51 0.11 -1.93
CA ALA A 123 -6.22 1.40 -1.77
C ALA A 123 -6.64 1.71 -0.32
N ASN A 124 -6.83 0.70 0.53
CA ASN A 124 -7.08 0.87 1.96
C ASN A 124 -5.81 1.30 2.68
N SER A 125 -4.66 0.70 2.39
CA SER A 125 -3.37 1.14 2.96
C SER A 125 -3.02 2.57 2.51
N GLU A 126 -3.32 2.93 1.25
CA GLU A 126 -3.20 4.32 0.81
C GLU A 126 -4.13 5.27 1.57
N PHE A 127 -5.38 4.86 1.81
CA PHE A 127 -6.34 5.65 2.57
C PHE A 127 -5.87 5.88 4.01
N GLU A 128 -5.42 4.82 4.70
CA GLU A 128 -4.91 4.93 6.08
C GLU A 128 -3.68 5.84 6.12
N PHE A 129 -2.74 5.69 5.18
CA PHE A 129 -1.56 6.53 5.11
C PHE A 129 -1.88 8.00 4.82
N LEU A 130 -2.70 8.27 3.79
CA LEU A 130 -2.95 9.62 3.32
C LEU A 130 -3.86 10.40 4.26
N THR A 131 -4.76 9.73 5.00
CA THR A 131 -5.76 10.42 5.84
C THR A 131 -5.50 10.29 7.34
N GLY A 132 -4.73 9.27 7.76
CA GLY A 132 -4.61 8.89 9.17
C GLY A 132 -5.84 8.20 9.76
N ASN A 133 -6.91 8.00 8.97
CA ASN A 133 -8.11 7.29 9.41
C ASN A 133 -7.95 5.78 9.21
N SER A 134 -8.32 4.98 10.21
CA SER A 134 -8.21 3.53 10.09
C SER A 134 -9.42 2.89 9.40
N VAL A 135 -9.15 1.90 8.54
CA VAL A 135 -10.20 1.09 7.89
C VAL A 135 -10.82 0.05 8.83
N VAL A 136 -10.31 -0.12 10.05
CA VAL A 136 -10.97 -0.96 11.07
C VAL A 136 -12.40 -0.50 11.39
N SER A 137 -12.69 0.79 11.15
CA SER A 137 -14.00 1.38 11.39
C SER A 137 -14.98 1.17 10.23
N ILE A 138 -14.52 0.69 9.07
CA ILE A 138 -15.38 0.38 7.93
C ILE A 138 -15.61 -1.14 7.82
N PRO A 139 -16.69 -1.59 7.17
CA PRO A 139 -16.99 -3.01 7.00
C PRO A 139 -15.84 -3.77 6.35
N SER A 140 -15.57 -4.98 6.86
CA SER A 140 -14.55 -5.86 6.29
C SER A 140 -14.77 -6.08 4.79
N GLY A 141 -13.67 -6.05 4.03
CA GLY A 141 -13.67 -6.14 2.58
C GLY A 141 -14.00 -4.84 1.83
N ALA A 142 -14.52 -3.81 2.50
CA ALA A 142 -14.83 -2.55 1.83
C ALA A 142 -13.56 -1.84 1.34
N VAL A 143 -13.68 -1.17 0.19
CA VAL A 143 -12.62 -0.33 -0.37
C VAL A 143 -12.90 1.13 -0.05
N ALA A 144 -12.07 1.73 0.80
CA ALA A 144 -12.25 3.09 1.33
C ALA A 144 -12.49 4.12 0.22
N TYR A 145 -11.66 4.09 -0.83
CA TYR A 145 -11.72 5.01 -1.98
C TYR A 145 -13.01 4.98 -2.79
N GLN A 146 -13.78 3.89 -2.70
CA GLN A 146 -15.02 3.75 -3.46
C GLN A 146 -16.24 4.28 -2.69
N MET A 147 -16.16 4.33 -1.35
CA MET A 147 -17.34 4.51 -0.50
C MET A 147 -17.20 5.57 0.60
N TYR A 148 -15.97 5.89 1.02
CA TYR A 148 -15.71 6.65 2.25
C TYR A 148 -14.85 7.90 2.05
N VAL A 149 -14.52 8.26 0.81
CA VAL A 149 -13.83 9.51 0.47
C VAL A 149 -14.81 10.52 -0.10
N ASN A 150 -14.89 11.68 0.54
CA ASN A 150 -15.81 12.76 0.21
C ASN A 150 -15.07 14.07 -0.07
N LYS A 151 -15.70 14.95 -0.86
CA LYS A 151 -15.18 16.30 -1.09
C LYS A 151 -15.05 17.05 0.23
N GLY A 152 -13.88 17.62 0.48
CA GLY A 152 -13.57 18.35 1.72
C GLY A 152 -12.86 17.50 2.78
N ASP A 153 -12.64 16.21 2.55
CA ASP A 153 -11.84 15.37 3.43
C ASP A 153 -10.39 15.88 3.48
N SER A 154 -9.82 15.92 4.70
CA SER A 154 -8.43 16.30 4.91
C SER A 154 -7.50 15.11 4.69
N SER A 155 -6.31 15.38 4.14
CA SER A 155 -5.25 14.40 3.96
C SER A 155 -3.88 15.04 4.22
N ILE A 156 -2.84 14.23 4.39
CA ILE A 156 -1.45 14.68 4.48
C ILE A 156 -1.03 15.50 3.25
N VAL A 157 -1.65 15.24 2.09
CA VAL A 157 -1.42 16.00 0.84
C VAL A 157 -1.80 17.47 1.04
N SER A 158 -2.97 17.73 1.63
CA SER A 158 -3.42 19.10 1.93
C SER A 158 -2.48 19.83 2.90
N GLN A 159 -1.83 19.10 3.81
CA GLN A 159 -0.86 19.65 4.76
C GLN A 159 0.45 20.01 4.04
N PHE A 160 0.97 19.13 3.17
CA PHE A 160 2.14 19.42 2.34
C PHE A 160 1.89 20.64 1.43
N LYS A 161 0.70 20.77 0.84
CA LYS A 161 0.35 21.96 0.05
C LYS A 161 0.34 23.25 0.87
N GLN A 162 -0.21 23.22 2.08
CA GLN A 162 -0.17 24.37 2.99
C GLN A 162 1.26 24.78 3.37
N GLN A 163 2.21 23.84 3.35
CA GLN A 163 3.64 24.07 3.59
C GLN A 163 4.43 24.44 2.31
N GLY A 164 3.74 24.63 1.18
CA GLY A 164 4.32 25.08 -0.08
C GLY A 164 4.94 23.98 -0.95
N TYR A 165 4.62 22.71 -0.70
CA TYR A 165 5.08 21.62 -1.57
C TYR A 165 4.18 21.50 -2.80
N ARG A 166 4.81 21.30 -3.95
CA ARG A 166 4.16 20.67 -5.10
C ARG A 166 3.96 19.19 -4.79
N THR A 167 2.75 18.69 -5.04
CA THR A 167 2.31 17.35 -4.66
C THR A 167 2.05 16.48 -5.88
N ILE A 168 2.69 15.33 -5.96
CA ILE A 168 2.58 14.40 -7.09
C ILE A 168 2.16 13.03 -6.57
N ALA A 169 1.14 12.44 -7.18
CA ALA A 169 0.86 11.02 -7.07
C ALA A 169 1.43 10.27 -8.28
N PHE A 170 2.03 9.10 -8.08
CA PHE A 170 2.53 8.26 -9.15
C PHE A 170 2.21 6.78 -8.93
N HIS A 171 1.57 6.16 -9.91
CA HIS A 171 1.30 4.72 -9.90
C HIS A 171 1.44 4.19 -11.33
N PRO A 172 2.42 3.32 -11.65
CA PRO A 172 2.71 2.88 -13.01
C PRO A 172 1.72 1.82 -13.53
N TYR A 173 0.43 2.03 -13.25
CA TYR A 173 -0.69 1.23 -13.70
C TYR A 173 -1.84 2.11 -14.21
N ARG A 174 -3.01 1.52 -14.43
CA ARG A 174 -4.19 2.26 -14.89
C ARG A 174 -4.65 3.25 -13.82
N LYS A 175 -4.86 4.50 -14.22
CA LYS A 175 -5.28 5.60 -13.33
C LYS A 175 -6.65 5.40 -12.69
N ASP A 176 -7.56 4.73 -13.41
CA ASP A 176 -8.94 4.50 -12.98
C ASP A 176 -9.07 3.41 -11.90
N ASN A 177 -8.00 2.63 -11.66
CA ASN A 177 -8.04 1.57 -10.67
C ASN A 177 -8.33 2.14 -9.27
N TYR A 178 -9.19 1.45 -8.52
CA TYR A 178 -9.68 1.86 -7.20
C TYR A 178 -10.25 3.28 -7.10
N ASN A 179 -10.75 3.88 -8.19
CA ASN A 179 -11.28 5.26 -8.16
C ASN A 179 -10.20 6.34 -7.85
N ARG A 180 -8.91 6.04 -8.07
CA ARG A 180 -7.79 6.95 -7.73
C ARG A 180 -7.88 8.33 -8.39
N VAL A 181 -8.37 8.43 -9.63
CA VAL A 181 -8.54 9.75 -10.30
C VAL A 181 -9.37 10.70 -9.45
N ASN A 182 -10.53 10.25 -8.97
CA ASN A 182 -11.42 11.10 -8.19
C ASN A 182 -10.89 11.34 -6.78
N VAL A 183 -10.31 10.31 -6.16
CA VAL A 183 -9.76 10.43 -4.79
C VAL A 183 -8.55 11.35 -4.75
N TYR A 184 -7.62 11.25 -5.69
CA TYR A 184 -6.46 12.12 -5.75
C TYR A 184 -6.81 13.56 -6.10
N ASP A 185 -7.87 13.80 -6.88
CA ASP A 185 -8.46 15.12 -7.09
C ASP A 185 -9.04 15.68 -5.77
N ILE A 186 -9.79 14.87 -5.02
CA ILE A 186 -10.35 15.26 -3.71
C ILE A 186 -9.24 15.60 -2.71
N TYR A 187 -8.19 14.79 -2.61
CA TYR A 187 -7.03 15.07 -1.75
C TYR A 187 -6.18 16.24 -2.25
N GLY A 188 -6.39 16.66 -3.49
CA GLY A 188 -5.82 17.87 -4.06
C GLY A 188 -4.40 17.72 -4.56
N PHE A 189 -3.96 16.53 -5.00
CA PHE A 189 -2.66 16.38 -5.66
C PHE A 189 -2.55 17.33 -6.88
N ASP A 190 -1.38 17.96 -7.07
CA ASP A 190 -1.15 18.85 -8.22
C ASP A 190 -1.00 18.08 -9.54
N ALA A 191 -0.49 16.84 -9.47
CA ALA A 191 -0.39 15.94 -10.61
C ALA A 191 -0.60 14.48 -10.21
N TYR A 192 -1.17 13.70 -11.13
CA TYR A 192 -1.25 12.26 -11.02
C TYR A 192 -0.72 11.60 -12.31
N TYR A 193 0.34 10.80 -12.19
CA TYR A 193 0.93 10.05 -13.30
C TYR A 193 0.59 8.56 -13.20
N GLY A 194 0.25 7.98 -14.35
CA GLY A 194 -0.16 6.60 -14.58
C GLY A 194 0.76 5.90 -15.57
N LYS A 195 0.45 4.64 -15.91
CA LYS A 195 1.24 3.84 -16.87
C LYS A 195 1.43 4.48 -18.25
N ASP A 196 0.49 5.30 -18.70
CA ASP A 196 0.48 5.87 -20.05
C ASP A 196 1.20 7.23 -20.11
N ASP A 197 1.59 7.79 -18.96
CA ASP A 197 2.27 9.08 -18.88
C ASP A 197 3.81 8.95 -18.82
N VAL A 198 4.32 7.74 -18.58
CA VAL A 198 5.75 7.47 -18.37
C VAL A 198 6.24 6.26 -19.18
N LYS A 199 7.53 6.23 -19.50
CA LYS A 199 8.16 5.07 -20.14
C LYS A 199 8.68 4.10 -19.08
N ILE A 200 8.06 2.93 -19.01
CA ILE A 200 8.33 1.93 -17.98
C ILE A 200 8.80 0.62 -18.61
N LYS A 201 9.90 0.07 -18.09
CA LYS A 201 10.27 -1.32 -18.34
C LYS A 201 9.49 -2.23 -17.41
N LYS A 202 9.14 -3.41 -17.92
CA LYS A 202 8.41 -4.41 -17.15
C LYS A 202 9.33 -5.52 -16.67
N ILE A 203 9.00 -6.05 -15.51
CA ILE A 203 9.46 -7.34 -15.00
C ILE A 203 8.20 -8.19 -14.82
N ARG A 204 8.22 -9.40 -15.37
CA ARG A 204 7.01 -10.20 -15.57
C ARG A 204 5.95 -9.45 -16.40
N LYS A 205 4.81 -9.13 -15.79
CA LYS A 205 3.67 -8.40 -16.39
C LYS A 205 3.59 -6.94 -15.94
N TYR A 206 4.32 -6.57 -14.89
CA TYR A 206 4.18 -5.30 -14.18
C TYR A 206 5.38 -4.37 -14.37
N ALA A 207 5.19 -3.10 -14.04
CA ALA A 207 6.27 -2.12 -14.00
C ALA A 207 7.38 -2.59 -13.06
N SER A 208 8.66 -2.49 -13.46
CA SER A 208 9.76 -2.74 -12.52
C SER A 208 10.01 -1.53 -11.65
N ASP A 209 10.34 -1.77 -10.37
CA ASP A 209 10.61 -0.73 -9.37
C ASP A 209 11.79 0.16 -9.80
N LYS A 210 12.82 -0.43 -10.42
CA LYS A 210 13.93 0.35 -11.00
C LYS A 210 13.48 1.35 -12.07
N SER A 211 12.48 1.01 -12.87
CA SER A 211 11.93 1.92 -13.87
C SER A 211 10.96 2.93 -13.26
N ASP A 212 10.23 2.54 -12.23
CA ASP A 212 9.41 3.42 -11.41
C ASP A 212 10.29 4.51 -10.74
N TYR A 213 11.33 4.12 -10.02
CA TYR A 213 12.24 5.04 -9.32
C TYR A 213 13.01 5.97 -10.25
N LYS A 214 13.29 5.56 -11.49
CA LYS A 214 13.80 6.47 -12.54
C LYS A 214 12.81 7.58 -12.86
N SER A 215 11.52 7.29 -12.83
CA SER A 215 10.47 8.28 -13.02
C SER A 215 10.37 9.22 -11.83
N LEU A 216 10.53 8.71 -10.59
CA LEU A 216 10.61 9.55 -9.38
C LEU A 216 11.78 10.55 -9.46
N ILE A 217 12.98 10.04 -9.81
CA ILE A 217 14.17 10.87 -10.02
C ILE A 217 13.91 11.92 -11.09
N LYS A 218 13.30 11.53 -12.21
CA LYS A 218 12.98 12.46 -13.29
C LYS A 218 11.98 13.54 -12.83
N MET A 219 10.93 13.19 -12.08
CA MET A 219 9.98 14.15 -11.53
C MET A 219 10.67 15.14 -10.57
N TYR A 220 11.64 14.66 -9.79
CA TYR A 220 12.49 15.51 -8.96
C TYR A 220 13.37 16.45 -9.80
N GLU A 221 14.02 15.95 -10.85
CA GLU A 221 14.89 16.76 -11.74
C GLU A 221 14.13 17.80 -12.56
N GLU A 222 12.83 17.57 -12.83
CA GLU A 222 11.95 18.48 -13.58
C GLU A 222 11.28 19.56 -12.71
N LYS A 223 11.55 19.59 -11.39
CA LYS A 223 11.01 20.63 -10.50
C LYS A 223 11.75 21.95 -10.69
N GLU A 224 11.07 23.06 -10.45
CA GLU A 224 11.70 24.38 -10.54
C GLU A 224 12.75 24.56 -9.41
N PRO A 225 13.83 25.34 -9.63
CA PRO A 225 14.80 25.64 -8.57
C PRO A 225 14.13 26.23 -7.33
N GLY A 226 14.35 25.61 -6.17
CA GLY A 226 13.74 26.02 -4.89
C GLY A 226 12.29 25.55 -4.68
N GLU A 227 11.67 24.85 -5.64
CA GLU A 227 10.36 24.20 -5.45
C GLU A 227 10.50 23.02 -4.48
N LYS A 228 9.65 22.98 -3.46
CA LYS A 228 9.56 21.83 -2.54
C LYS A 228 8.68 20.76 -3.17
N LEU A 229 9.04 19.49 -2.99
CA LEU A 229 8.38 18.38 -3.68
C LEU A 229 7.93 17.28 -2.73
N PHE A 230 6.65 16.92 -2.81
CA PHE A 230 6.09 15.74 -2.17
C PHE A 230 5.63 14.76 -3.25
N ILE A 231 6.17 13.53 -3.25
CA ILE A 231 5.73 12.46 -4.13
C ILE A 231 5.15 11.32 -3.29
N PHE A 232 3.93 10.91 -3.61
CA PHE A 232 3.33 9.67 -3.15
C PHE A 232 3.34 8.65 -4.29
N ASN A 233 4.14 7.59 -4.14
CA ASN A 233 4.35 6.56 -5.14
C ASN A 233 3.77 5.21 -4.67
N VAL A 234 3.09 4.53 -5.59
CA VAL A 234 2.54 3.18 -5.38
C VAL A 234 3.09 2.28 -6.46
N THR A 235 4.00 1.37 -6.12
CA THR A 235 4.67 0.51 -7.11
C THR A 235 3.76 -0.64 -7.58
N MET A 236 4.27 -1.52 -8.46
CA MET A 236 3.49 -2.65 -9.01
C MET A 236 4.32 -3.94 -9.19
N GLN A 237 5.65 -3.90 -9.04
CA GLN A 237 6.54 -5.00 -9.42
C GLN A 237 6.15 -6.34 -8.77
N ASN A 238 5.91 -6.29 -7.46
CA ASN A 238 5.64 -7.46 -6.63
C ASN A 238 4.15 -7.79 -6.53
N HIS A 239 3.29 -7.16 -7.36
CA HIS A 239 1.86 -7.44 -7.36
C HIS A 239 1.61 -8.94 -7.59
N GLY A 240 0.63 -9.49 -6.88
CA GLY A 240 0.37 -10.92 -6.76
C GLY A 240 0.15 -11.70 -8.07
N GLY A 241 0.19 -13.02 -7.92
CA GLY A 241 0.25 -14.02 -8.99
C GLY A 241 1.70 -14.31 -9.34
N TYR A 242 2.36 -15.18 -8.57
CA TYR A 242 3.79 -15.49 -8.68
C TYR A 242 4.05 -16.82 -9.41
N ASP A 243 3.16 -17.16 -10.35
CA ASP A 243 3.18 -18.34 -11.20
C ASP A 243 3.61 -18.02 -12.63
N TYR A 244 4.41 -16.96 -12.82
CA TYR A 244 4.75 -16.50 -14.17
C TYR A 244 5.90 -17.29 -14.78
N ASP A 245 5.58 -18.34 -15.55
CA ASP A 245 6.52 -19.29 -16.16
C ASP A 245 7.70 -18.68 -16.94
N LYS A 246 7.57 -17.44 -17.43
CA LYS A 246 8.61 -16.76 -18.22
C LYS A 246 9.61 -15.97 -17.36
N TYR A 247 9.43 -15.96 -16.05
CA TYR A 247 10.36 -15.35 -15.12
C TYR A 247 11.14 -16.43 -14.40
N GLU A 248 12.46 -16.34 -14.50
CA GLU A 248 13.38 -17.24 -13.85
C GLU A 248 13.64 -16.74 -12.43
N SER A 249 13.25 -17.53 -11.43
CA SER A 249 13.54 -17.24 -10.03
C SER A 249 15.06 -17.36 -9.79
N THR A 250 15.63 -16.36 -9.12
CA THR A 250 17.06 -16.26 -8.79
C THR A 250 17.34 -16.57 -7.32
N VAL A 251 16.30 -16.57 -6.48
CA VAL A 251 16.36 -16.94 -5.07
C VAL A 251 15.55 -18.21 -4.86
N SER A 252 16.13 -19.21 -4.21
CA SER A 252 15.44 -20.44 -3.80
C SER A 252 15.40 -20.60 -2.29
N LEU A 253 14.44 -21.38 -1.80
CA LEU A 253 14.37 -21.80 -0.40
C LEU A 253 15.34 -22.98 -0.22
N THR A 254 16.42 -22.84 0.52
CA THR A 254 17.47 -23.88 0.56
C THR A 254 17.03 -25.14 1.28
N ASP A 255 16.10 -25.03 2.22
CA ASP A 255 15.57 -26.15 3.00
C ASP A 255 14.55 -26.98 2.20
N CYS A 256 13.90 -26.38 1.20
CA CYS A 256 12.87 -27.01 0.39
C CYS A 256 12.84 -26.46 -1.06
N PRO A 257 13.94 -26.59 -1.81
CA PRO A 257 14.10 -25.92 -3.10
C PRO A 257 13.06 -26.42 -4.11
N GLY A 258 12.37 -25.47 -4.75
CA GLY A 258 11.34 -25.73 -5.75
C GLY A 258 10.03 -26.32 -5.23
N ILE A 259 9.88 -26.53 -3.91
CA ILE A 259 8.61 -26.98 -3.32
C ILE A 259 7.57 -25.85 -3.32
N TYR A 260 8.01 -24.61 -3.10
CA TYR A 260 7.16 -23.41 -3.08
C TYR A 260 7.60 -22.40 -4.16
N PRO A 261 7.38 -22.73 -5.46
CA PRO A 261 7.89 -21.92 -6.57
C PRO A 261 7.34 -20.49 -6.64
N GLN A 262 6.12 -20.25 -6.13
CA GLN A 262 5.55 -18.89 -6.07
C GLN A 262 6.25 -18.06 -5.00
N THR A 263 6.57 -18.67 -3.86
CA THR A 263 7.40 -18.05 -2.82
C THR A 263 8.79 -17.73 -3.34
N GLU A 264 9.47 -18.66 -4.02
CA GLU A 264 10.79 -18.41 -4.63
C GLU A 264 10.75 -17.28 -5.68
N GLN A 265 9.69 -17.25 -6.50
CA GLN A 265 9.47 -16.15 -7.44
C GLN A 265 9.25 -14.81 -6.71
N TYR A 266 8.48 -14.78 -5.63
CA TYR A 266 8.30 -13.57 -4.80
C TYR A 266 9.63 -13.10 -4.20
N LEU A 267 10.41 -14.00 -3.58
CA LEU A 267 11.71 -13.67 -2.98
C LEU A 267 12.69 -13.11 -4.04
N SER A 268 12.67 -13.66 -5.24
CA SER A 268 13.45 -13.17 -6.38
C SER A 268 13.05 -11.75 -6.79
N LEU A 269 11.75 -11.44 -6.80
CA LEU A 269 11.24 -10.09 -7.09
C LEU A 269 11.54 -9.10 -5.97
N MET A 270 11.49 -9.54 -4.70
CA MET A 270 11.89 -8.74 -3.55
C MET A 270 13.37 -8.35 -3.61
N LYS A 271 14.23 -9.28 -4.04
CA LYS A 271 15.65 -8.99 -4.30
C LYS A 271 15.83 -7.92 -5.40
N GLU A 272 15.03 -7.98 -6.47
CA GLU A 272 15.02 -6.94 -7.51
C GLU A 272 14.52 -5.58 -6.98
N SER A 273 13.53 -5.57 -6.08
CA SER A 273 13.05 -4.36 -5.39
C SER A 273 14.11 -3.78 -4.44
N ASP A 274 14.86 -4.62 -3.75
CA ASP A 274 15.98 -4.22 -2.87
C ASP A 274 17.13 -3.58 -3.66
N VAL A 275 17.50 -4.18 -4.81
CA VAL A 275 18.46 -3.57 -5.75
C VAL A 275 17.95 -2.24 -6.30
N ALA A 276 16.64 -2.12 -6.58
CA ALA A 276 16.03 -0.87 -6.99
C ALA A 276 16.06 0.18 -5.87
N LEU A 277 15.82 -0.21 -4.61
CA LEU A 277 15.93 0.67 -3.45
C LEU A 277 17.33 1.27 -3.36
N LYS A 278 18.38 0.43 -3.48
CA LYS A 278 19.76 0.93 -3.55
C LYS A 278 19.94 1.97 -4.64
N TYR A 279 19.40 1.74 -5.83
CA TYR A 279 19.50 2.70 -6.94
C TYR A 279 18.88 4.07 -6.59
N LEU A 280 17.73 4.09 -5.93
CA LEU A 280 17.08 5.32 -5.48
C LEU A 280 17.91 6.04 -4.41
N LEU A 281 18.38 5.31 -3.40
CA LEU A 281 19.21 5.86 -2.31
C LEU A 281 20.57 6.36 -2.82
N ASP A 282 21.22 5.64 -3.73
CA ASP A 282 22.49 6.04 -4.36
C ASP A 282 22.36 7.31 -5.21
N TYR A 283 21.15 7.64 -5.70
CA TYR A 283 20.89 8.90 -6.36
C TYR A 283 20.73 10.04 -5.34
N PHE A 284 19.80 9.89 -4.39
CA PHE A 284 19.47 10.95 -3.43
C PHE A 284 20.57 11.20 -2.39
N SER A 285 21.48 10.24 -2.15
CA SER A 285 22.70 10.46 -1.36
C SER A 285 23.67 11.48 -1.98
N LYS A 286 23.53 11.80 -3.26
CA LYS A 286 24.36 12.78 -3.99
C LYS A 286 23.64 14.12 -4.22
N VAL A 287 22.39 14.21 -3.76
CA VAL A 287 21.57 15.41 -3.88
C VAL A 287 21.83 16.30 -2.66
N ASP A 288 22.10 17.59 -2.91
CA ASP A 288 22.35 18.58 -1.84
C ASP A 288 21.08 18.97 -1.08
N GLU A 289 19.91 18.89 -1.74
CA GLU A 289 18.61 19.18 -1.14
C GLU A 289 18.21 18.11 -0.11
N LYS A 290 17.74 18.53 1.06
CA LYS A 290 17.36 17.59 2.12
C LYS A 290 16.16 16.79 1.65
N THR A 291 16.35 15.49 1.56
CA THR A 291 15.35 14.58 1.03
C THR A 291 15.04 13.50 2.05
N VAL A 292 13.76 13.36 2.38
CA VAL A 292 13.25 12.24 3.17
C VAL A 292 12.64 11.22 2.22
N ILE A 293 13.10 9.97 2.31
CA ILE A 293 12.51 8.84 1.61
C ILE A 293 11.86 7.94 2.66
N LEU A 294 10.56 7.73 2.54
CA LEU A 294 9.81 6.76 3.34
C LEU A 294 9.42 5.59 2.44
N LEU A 295 9.89 4.39 2.75
CA LEU A 295 9.47 3.16 2.08
C LEU A 295 8.69 2.29 3.07
N PHE A 296 7.55 1.78 2.65
CA PHE A 296 6.77 0.79 3.42
C PHE A 296 5.99 -0.13 2.48
N GLY A 297 5.68 -1.34 2.95
CA GLY A 297 4.78 -2.27 2.25
C GLY A 297 3.32 -2.00 2.56
N ASP A 298 2.44 -2.19 1.58
CA ASP A 298 1.00 -2.00 1.73
C ASP A 298 0.28 -3.21 2.34
N HIS A 299 0.80 -4.42 2.08
CA HIS A 299 0.38 -5.68 2.70
C HIS A 299 1.43 -6.79 2.51
N GLN A 300 1.27 -7.89 3.23
CA GLN A 300 1.99 -9.12 2.90
C GLN A 300 1.48 -9.73 1.58
N PRO A 301 2.32 -10.44 0.82
CA PRO A 301 1.88 -11.17 -0.38
C PRO A 301 0.91 -12.30 0.00
N LYS A 302 0.14 -12.82 -0.97
CA LYS A 302 -0.53 -14.12 -0.86
C LYS A 302 0.33 -15.17 -1.54
N LEU A 303 0.94 -16.06 -0.76
CA LEU A 303 1.80 -17.15 -1.23
C LEU A 303 1.14 -18.52 -1.01
N GLU A 304 1.87 -19.61 -1.29
CA GLU A 304 1.39 -20.97 -1.01
C GLU A 304 1.13 -21.19 0.48
N ASP A 305 -0.03 -21.76 0.83
CA ASP A 305 -0.36 -22.04 2.24
C ASP A 305 0.70 -22.94 2.89
N GLY A 306 1.20 -23.96 2.18
CA GLY A 306 2.26 -24.84 2.69
C GLY A 306 3.58 -24.12 3.01
N PHE A 307 3.89 -23.00 2.33
CA PHE A 307 5.06 -22.20 2.71
C PHE A 307 4.85 -21.53 4.07
N TYR A 308 3.67 -20.93 4.29
CA TYR A 308 3.35 -20.32 5.58
C TYR A 308 3.34 -21.36 6.69
N GLU A 309 2.73 -22.53 6.46
CA GLU A 309 2.72 -23.62 7.44
C GLU A 309 4.13 -24.07 7.82
N MET A 310 5.02 -24.14 6.83
CA MET A 310 6.43 -24.46 7.03
C MET A 310 7.14 -23.36 7.83
N ALA A 311 6.98 -22.09 7.45
CA ALA A 311 7.63 -20.96 8.11
C ALA A 311 7.16 -20.77 9.56
N TYR A 312 5.86 -20.88 9.81
CA TYR A 312 5.28 -20.77 11.15
C TYR A 312 5.43 -22.05 11.99
N GLY A 313 5.74 -23.19 11.37
CA GLY A 313 5.83 -24.49 12.03
C GLY A 313 4.49 -25.05 12.51
N THR A 314 3.36 -24.62 11.93
CA THR A 314 2.02 -25.08 12.29
C THR A 314 1.05 -25.03 11.11
N GLU A 315 0.10 -25.96 11.05
CA GLU A 315 -0.88 -26.04 9.96
C GLU A 315 -1.85 -24.85 9.97
N ILE A 316 -2.20 -24.36 8.79
CA ILE A 316 -3.20 -23.30 8.66
C ILE A 316 -4.58 -23.94 8.63
N THR A 317 -5.41 -23.53 9.57
CA THR A 317 -6.81 -23.94 9.70
C THR A 317 -7.70 -22.70 9.73
N ASN A 318 -9.00 -22.88 9.54
CA ASN A 318 -9.94 -21.77 9.68
C ASN A 318 -9.99 -21.22 11.13
N GLU A 319 -9.54 -21.98 12.12
CA GLU A 319 -9.60 -21.60 13.54
C GLU A 319 -8.41 -20.72 13.96
N ASN A 320 -7.25 -20.88 13.32
CA ASN A 320 -6.03 -20.12 13.61
C ASN A 320 -5.61 -19.18 12.48
N PHE A 321 -6.40 -19.04 11.40
CA PHE A 321 -6.07 -18.11 10.30
C PHE A 321 -5.80 -16.67 10.77
N SER A 322 -6.49 -16.21 11.81
CA SER A 322 -6.27 -14.87 12.39
C SER A 322 -4.96 -14.71 13.15
N ASP A 323 -4.30 -15.81 13.48
CA ASP A 323 -3.04 -15.84 14.23
C ASP A 323 -1.82 -15.75 13.28
N PHE A 324 -2.06 -15.79 11.96
CA PHE A 324 -1.06 -15.70 10.88
C PHE A 324 -1.16 -14.39 10.10
#